data_AF-A0A381S086-F1
#
_entry.id   AF-A0A381S086-F1
#
_cell.length_a   1.000
_cell.length_b   1.000
_cell.length_c   1.000
_cell.angle_alpha   90.00
_cell.angle_beta   90.00
_cell.angle_gamma   90.00
#
_symmetry.space_group_name_H-M   'P 1'
#
loop_
_entity.id
_entity.type
_entity.pdbx_description
1 polymer ?
#
loop_
_entity_poly.entity_id
_entity_poly.type
_entity_poly.pdbx_seq_one_letter_code
_entity_poly.pdbx_strand_id
1 'polypeptide(L)'
;MKDKAIVYVIQEIPGTREGRPKINIMGAQKYGDIKVLLKEDSQIIFSPGPIIFSLRQKLKNFTQEDYLLLTGDPAIIGVACSVVSDTTNGKYNLLKWDRQERMYYPIKINLYEKGEIDE
;
A
#
# COMPACT_ATOMS: atom_id res chain seq x y z
N MET A 1 7.49 19.70 13.77
CA MET A 1 7.26 19.37 12.35
C MET A 1 6.38 18.13 12.35
N LYS A 2 5.24 18.12 11.63
CA LYS A 2 4.50 16.87 11.43
C LYS A 2 5.41 15.97 10.60
N ASP A 3 5.67 14.75 11.06
CA ASP A 3 6.39 13.76 10.25
C ASP A 3 5.63 13.59 8.93
N LYS A 4 6.37 13.58 7.82
CA LYS A 4 5.80 13.41 6.49
C LYS A 4 5.22 12.00 6.40
N ALA A 5 3.99 11.86 5.90
CA ALA A 5 3.36 10.56 5.69
C ALA A 5 4.21 9.66 4.78
N ILE A 6 4.02 8.35 4.89
CA ILE A 6 4.71 7.34 4.09
C ILE A 6 3.73 6.71 3.10
N VAL A 7 4.17 6.56 1.85
CA VAL A 7 3.49 5.75 0.84
C VAL A 7 4.16 4.38 0.76
N TYR A 8 3.50 3.39 1.32
CA TYR A 8 3.96 2.00 1.34
C TYR A 8 3.58 1.31 0.02
N VAL A 9 4.59 1.06 -0.81
CA VAL A 9 4.43 0.34 -2.08
C VAL A 9 4.58 -1.15 -1.79
N ILE A 10 3.51 -1.92 -1.98
CA ILE A 10 3.45 -3.31 -1.51
C ILE A 10 4.52 -4.18 -2.19
N GLN A 11 4.69 -4.06 -3.50
CA GLN A 11 5.79 -4.69 -4.22
C GLN A 11 6.36 -3.75 -5.27
N GLU A 12 7.64 -3.92 -5.59
CA GLU A 12 8.23 -3.27 -6.76
C GLU A 12 7.38 -3.50 -8.02
N ILE A 13 7.35 -2.49 -8.87
CA ILE A 13 6.64 -2.56 -10.15
C ILE A 13 7.37 -3.54 -11.06
N PRO A 14 6.67 -4.43 -11.78
CA PRO A 14 7.32 -5.32 -12.73
C PRO A 14 8.22 -4.54 -13.72
N GLY A 15 9.45 -5.02 -13.91
CA GLY A 15 10.46 -4.39 -14.75
C GLY A 15 11.35 -3.40 -13.99
N THR A 16 11.19 -3.26 -12.68
CA THR A 16 12.05 -2.38 -11.85
C THR A 16 13.48 -2.89 -11.85
N ARG A 17 13.70 -4.22 -11.78
CA ARG A 17 15.07 -4.79 -11.81
C ARG A 17 15.81 -4.56 -13.12
N GLU A 18 15.06 -4.40 -14.21
CA GLU A 18 15.59 -4.10 -15.55
C GLU A 18 15.69 -2.58 -15.80
N GLY A 19 15.37 -1.74 -14.81
CA GLY A 19 15.35 -0.28 -14.95
C GLY A 19 14.20 0.26 -15.83
N ARG A 20 13.19 -0.57 -16.10
CA ARG A 20 12.06 -0.27 -16.99
C ARG A 20 10.73 -0.61 -16.31
N PRO A 21 10.35 0.09 -15.24
CA PRO A 21 9.09 -0.17 -14.55
C PRO A 21 7.89 0.04 -15.48
N LYS A 22 6.97 -0.92 -15.52
CA LYS A 22 5.80 -0.89 -16.41
C LYS A 22 4.79 0.22 -16.09
N ILE A 23 4.81 0.77 -14.88
CA ILE A 23 3.97 1.90 -14.47
C ILE A 23 4.81 2.93 -13.69
N ASN A 24 4.47 4.21 -13.85
CA ASN A 24 5.09 5.30 -13.12
C ASN A 24 4.35 5.56 -11.81
N ILE A 25 5.03 5.36 -10.68
CA ILE A 25 4.49 5.61 -9.33
C ILE A 25 5.00 6.91 -8.69
N MET A 26 5.82 7.70 -9.40
CA MET A 26 6.42 8.92 -8.84
C MET A 26 5.37 9.96 -8.45
N GLY A 27 4.20 9.95 -9.11
CA GLY A 27 3.07 10.79 -8.73
C GLY A 27 2.59 10.58 -7.29
N ALA A 28 2.85 9.41 -6.70
CA ALA A 28 2.50 9.11 -5.31
C ALA A 28 3.37 9.86 -4.29
N GLN A 29 4.56 10.35 -4.68
CA GLN A 29 5.43 11.13 -3.78
C GLN A 29 4.80 12.43 -3.29
N LYS A 30 3.72 12.90 -3.94
CA LYS A 30 2.89 14.02 -3.49
C LYS A 30 2.21 13.75 -2.14
N TYR A 31 1.99 12.48 -1.79
CA TYR A 31 1.29 12.06 -0.57
C TYR A 31 2.24 11.70 0.56
N GLY A 32 3.51 11.43 0.27
CA GLY A 32 4.45 10.96 1.27
C GLY A 32 5.75 10.42 0.69
N ASP A 33 6.66 10.02 1.56
CA ASP A 33 7.89 9.36 1.14
C ASP A 33 7.60 7.91 0.74
N ILE A 34 8.12 7.50 -0.42
CA ILE A 34 7.90 6.16 -0.94
C ILE A 34 8.76 5.15 -0.17
N LYS A 35 8.11 4.10 0.36
CA LYS A 35 8.75 2.96 1.00
C LYS A 35 8.26 1.67 0.36
N VAL A 36 9.15 0.98 -0.36
CA VAL A 36 8.83 -0.29 -0.99
C VAL A 36 8.96 -1.44 -0.01
N LEU A 37 7.93 -2.30 0.08
CA LEU A 37 7.86 -3.38 1.07
C LEU A 37 8.54 -4.65 0.58
N LEU A 38 8.33 -5.07 -0.66
CA LEU A 38 8.83 -6.34 -1.19
C LEU A 38 9.38 -6.15 -2.60
N LYS A 39 10.27 -7.06 -3.00
CA LYS A 39 10.84 -7.09 -4.35
C LYS A 39 9.82 -7.62 -5.36
N GLU A 40 10.02 -7.32 -6.64
CA GLU A 40 9.12 -7.77 -7.71
C GLU A 40 9.06 -9.31 -7.87
N ASP A 41 10.07 -10.05 -7.43
CA ASP A 41 10.16 -11.51 -7.50
C ASP A 41 9.70 -12.23 -6.22
N SER A 42 9.14 -11.50 -5.25
CA SER A 42 8.63 -12.11 -4.02
C SER A 42 7.37 -12.92 -4.31
N GLN A 43 7.42 -14.24 -4.10
CA GLN A 43 6.31 -15.16 -4.36
C GLN A 43 5.79 -15.78 -3.06
N ILE A 44 4.49 -15.60 -2.78
CA ILE A 44 3.86 -16.09 -1.56
C ILE A 44 3.64 -17.61 -1.56
N ILE A 45 3.58 -18.25 -2.74
CA ILE A 45 3.26 -19.68 -2.90
C ILE A 45 4.29 -20.60 -2.25
N PHE A 46 5.57 -20.24 -2.25
CA PHE A 46 6.63 -21.07 -1.69
C PHE A 46 6.64 -21.07 -0.17
N SER A 47 6.26 -19.96 0.46
CA SER A 47 6.09 -19.88 1.91
C SER A 47 5.34 -18.60 2.31
N PRO A 48 4.08 -18.70 2.76
CA PRO A 48 3.32 -17.52 3.18
C PRO A 48 3.82 -16.94 4.51
N GLY A 49 4.35 -17.77 5.42
CA GLY A 49 4.78 -17.37 6.76
C GLY A 49 5.85 -16.25 6.77
N PRO A 50 6.99 -16.42 6.08
CA PRO A 50 8.03 -15.39 5.99
C PRO A 50 7.53 -14.08 5.38
N ILE A 51 6.65 -14.12 4.38
CA ILE A 51 6.07 -12.93 3.75
C ILE A 51 5.19 -12.18 4.75
N ILE A 52 4.29 -12.90 5.45
CA ILE A 52 3.44 -12.31 6.49
C ILE A 52 4.29 -11.69 7.61
N PHE A 53 5.32 -12.39 8.08
CA PHE A 53 6.24 -11.88 9.10
C PHE A 53 6.95 -10.60 8.64
N SER A 54 7.49 -10.59 7.42
CA SER A 54 8.14 -9.41 6.82
C SER A 54 7.17 -8.24 6.71
N LEU A 55 5.93 -8.47 6.23
CA LEU A 55 4.92 -7.41 6.11
C LEU A 55 4.56 -6.83 7.48
N ARG A 56 4.30 -7.67 8.50
CA ARG A 56 4.05 -7.22 9.88
C ARG A 56 5.19 -6.37 10.42
N GLN A 57 6.44 -6.76 10.20
CA GLN A 57 7.59 -5.98 10.66
C GLN A 57 7.75 -4.64 9.91
N LYS A 58 7.53 -4.63 8.60
CA LYS A 58 7.71 -3.41 7.78
C LYS A 58 6.57 -2.41 7.95
N LEU A 59 5.38 -2.88 8.31
CA LEU A 59 4.16 -2.10 8.54
C LEU A 59 3.87 -1.83 10.02
N LYS A 60 4.73 -2.25 10.96
CA LYS A 60 4.49 -2.11 12.41
C LYS A 60 4.26 -0.67 12.90
N ASN A 61 4.77 0.31 12.16
CA ASN A 61 4.65 1.73 12.47
C ASN A 61 3.67 2.45 11.52
N PHE A 62 2.86 1.70 10.77
CA PHE A 62 1.85 2.29 9.89
C PHE A 62 0.81 3.05 10.70
N THR A 63 0.44 4.24 10.24
CA THR A 63 -0.55 5.12 10.86
C THR A 63 -1.69 5.44 9.90
N GLN A 64 -2.80 5.97 10.42
CA GLN A 64 -3.94 6.40 9.60
C GLN A 64 -3.65 7.62 8.71
N GLU A 65 -2.47 8.23 8.81
CA GLU A 65 -2.03 9.31 7.92
C GLU A 65 -1.19 8.76 6.75
N ASP A 66 -0.73 7.52 6.84
CA ASP A 66 0.03 6.84 5.79
C ASP A 66 -0.89 6.28 4.70
N TYR A 67 -0.28 5.84 3.60
CA TYR A 67 -0.98 5.29 2.44
C TYR A 67 -0.41 3.96 2.01
N LEU A 68 -1.27 3.03 1.58
CA LEU A 68 -0.86 1.86 0.80
C LEU A 68 -1.01 2.14 -0.70
N LEU A 69 0.03 1.83 -1.48
CA LEU A 69 -0.03 1.77 -2.94
C LEU A 69 -0.06 0.30 -3.39
N LEU A 70 -1.23 -0.13 -3.85
CA LEU A 70 -1.50 -1.53 -4.17
C LEU A 70 -0.82 -1.95 -5.47
N THR A 71 0.22 -2.76 -5.35
CA THR A 71 1.12 -3.17 -6.43
C THR A 71 1.59 -4.60 -6.20
N GLY A 72 1.79 -5.36 -7.27
CA GLY A 72 2.27 -6.74 -7.21
C GLY A 72 1.15 -7.79 -7.16
N ASP A 73 1.43 -8.87 -6.44
CA ASP A 73 0.63 -10.08 -6.30
C ASP A 73 -0.66 -9.84 -5.48
N PRO A 74 -1.85 -10.25 -5.97
CA PRO A 74 -3.12 -10.05 -5.28
C PRO A 74 -3.18 -10.64 -3.85
N ALA A 75 -2.57 -11.79 -3.61
CA ALA A 75 -2.57 -12.42 -2.29
C ALA A 75 -1.66 -11.66 -1.32
N ILE A 76 -0.50 -11.17 -1.78
CA ILE A 76 0.36 -10.29 -0.97
C ILE A 76 -0.34 -8.97 -0.66
N ILE A 77 -1.03 -8.39 -1.64
CA ILE A 77 -1.85 -7.18 -1.46
C ILE A 77 -2.91 -7.42 -0.37
N GLY A 78 -3.65 -8.52 -0.48
CA GLY A 78 -4.66 -8.90 0.52
C GLY A 78 -4.08 -8.99 1.93
N VAL A 79 -2.96 -9.70 2.09
CA VAL A 79 -2.28 -9.84 3.38
C VAL A 79 -1.84 -8.47 3.93
N ALA A 80 -1.27 -7.59 3.11
CA ALA A 80 -0.82 -6.27 3.58
C ALA A 80 -2.01 -5.43 4.07
N CYS A 81 -3.12 -5.42 3.34
CA CYS A 81 -4.37 -4.77 3.77
C CYS A 81 -4.89 -5.36 5.08
N SER A 82 -4.88 -6.69 5.24
CA SER A 82 -5.27 -7.35 6.49
C SER A 82 -4.38 -6.96 7.67
N VAL A 83 -3.06 -6.90 7.47
CA VAL A 83 -2.10 -6.48 8.51
C VAL A 83 -2.35 -5.05 8.94
N VAL A 84 -2.50 -4.12 8.00
CA VAL A 84 -2.78 -2.73 8.33
C VAL A 84 -4.13 -2.60 9.04
N SER A 85 -5.18 -3.22 8.51
CA SER A 85 -6.51 -3.23 9.11
C SER A 85 -6.50 -3.72 10.57
N ASP A 86 -5.79 -4.81 10.85
CA ASP A 86 -5.60 -5.37 12.21
C ASP A 86 -4.96 -4.32 13.15
N THR A 87 -3.93 -3.62 12.69
CA THR A 87 -3.21 -2.62 13.50
C THR A 87 -3.93 -1.28 13.66
N THR A 88 -4.79 -0.91 12.71
CA THR A 88 -5.45 0.40 12.70
C THR A 88 -6.94 0.33 12.98
N ASN A 89 -7.42 -0.82 13.46
CA ASN A 89 -8.84 -1.08 13.73
C ASN A 89 -9.72 -0.76 12.51
N GLY A 90 -9.37 -1.35 11.36
CA GLY A 90 -10.13 -1.26 10.12
C GLY A 90 -10.05 0.09 9.40
N LYS A 91 -9.19 1.01 9.83
CA LYS A 91 -9.10 2.37 9.28
C LYS A 91 -7.75 2.65 8.63
N TYR A 92 -7.69 2.91 7.33
CA TYR A 92 -6.42 3.16 6.63
C TYR A 92 -6.65 3.84 5.29
N ASN A 93 -5.60 4.37 4.67
CA ASN A 93 -5.71 5.00 3.35
C ASN A 93 -5.05 4.17 2.25
N LEU A 94 -5.63 4.26 1.06
CA LEU A 94 -5.11 3.71 -0.19
C LEU A 94 -4.84 4.83 -1.19
N LEU A 95 -3.90 4.63 -2.11
CA LEU A 95 -3.78 5.44 -3.32
C LEU A 95 -4.26 4.65 -4.53
N LYS A 96 -5.32 5.15 -5.18
CA LYS A 96 -5.85 4.60 -6.43
C LYS A 96 -5.40 5.47 -7.59
N TRP A 97 -4.83 4.86 -8.63
CA TRP A 97 -4.51 5.57 -9.86
C TRP A 97 -5.76 5.80 -10.70
N ASP A 98 -6.03 7.06 -11.05
CA ASP A 98 -6.99 7.42 -12.09
C ASP A 98 -6.29 7.55 -13.44
N ARG A 99 -6.77 6.80 -14.44
CA ARG A 99 -6.17 6.78 -15.78
C ARG A 99 -6.53 7.98 -16.65
N GLN A 100 -7.71 8.57 -16.44
CA GLN A 100 -8.18 9.71 -17.22
C GLN A 100 -7.43 10.97 -16.81
N GLU A 101 -7.37 11.21 -15.49
CA GLU A 101 -6.73 12.38 -14.92
C GLU A 101 -5.23 12.22 -14.71
N ARG A 102 -4.73 10.98 -14.81
CA ARG A 102 -3.32 10.62 -14.66
C ARG A 102 -2.77 11.07 -13.30
N MET A 103 -3.54 10.84 -12.24
CA MET A 103 -3.14 11.14 -10.87
C MET A 103 -3.62 10.08 -9.88
N TYR A 104 -3.03 10.10 -8.68
CA TYR A 104 -3.50 9.28 -7.58
C TYR A 104 -4.62 9.97 -6.82
N TYR A 105 -5.58 9.17 -6.36
CA TYR A 105 -6.67 9.58 -5.49
C TYR A 105 -6.53 8.87 -4.15
N PRO A 106 -6.52 9.60 -3.03
CA PRO A 106 -6.55 9.00 -1.71
C PRO A 106 -7.96 8.45 -1.44
N ILE A 107 -8.03 7.20 -1.01
CA ILE A 107 -9.28 6.57 -0.58
C ILE A 107 -9.11 6.25 0.90
N LYS A 108 -10.00 6.81 1.72
CA LYS A 108 -10.09 6.48 3.14
C LYS A 108 -10.94 5.23 3.29
N ILE A 109 -10.41 4.24 3.97
CA ILE A 109 -11.11 2.99 4.31
C ILE A 109 -11.49 3.05 5.78
N ASN A 110 -12.73 2.70 6.08
CA ASN A 110 -13.23 2.44 7.42
C ASN A 110 -14.15 1.21 7.37
N LEU A 111 -13.63 0.03 7.72
CA LEU A 111 -14.37 -1.23 7.60
C LEU A 111 -15.58 -1.35 8.54
N TYR A 112 -15.70 -0.46 9.51
CA TYR A 112 -16.79 -0.43 10.49
C TYR A 112 -17.77 0.72 10.25
N GLU A 113 -17.60 1.46 9.15
CA GLU A 113 -18.53 2.50 8.74
C GLU A 113 -19.89 1.89 8.37
N LYS A 114 -20.96 2.45 8.94
CA LYS A 114 -22.32 1.93 8.77
C LYS A 114 -23.04 2.48 7.53
N GLY A 115 -22.32 3.22 6.67
CA GLY A 115 -22.88 3.81 5.46
C GLY A 115 -23.85 4.96 5.72
N GLU A 116 -23.69 5.68 6.84
CA GLU A 116 -24.38 6.96 7.02
C GLU A 116 -23.79 7.94 5.99
N ILE A 117 -24.61 8.29 5.00
CA ILE A 117 -24.30 9.33 4.04
C ILE A 117 -24.75 10.61 4.73
N ASP A 118 -23.81 11.44 5.19
CA ASP A 118 -24.15 12.84 5.52
C ASP A 118 -24.65 13.48 4.21
N GLU A 119 -25.95 13.79 4.17
CA GLU A 119 -26.60 14.57 3.09
C GLU A 119 -26.03 15.99 2.98
#